data_AF-A0A954RUS0-F1
#
_entry.id   AF-A0A954RUS0-F1
#
_cell.length_a   1.000
_cell.length_b   1.000
_cell.length_c   1.000
_cell.angle_alpha   90.00
_cell.angle_beta   90.00
_cell.angle_gamma   90.00
#
_symmetry.space_group_name_H-M   'P 1'
#
loop_
_entity.id
_entity.type
_entity.pdbx_description
1 polymer ?
#
loop_
_entity_poly.entity_id
_entity_poly.type
_entity_poly.pdbx_seq_one_letter_code
_entity_poly.pdbx_strand_id
1 'polypeptide(L)' 'GTGPGDADFNRRFDSGDLVAAFQHGKYENGDAALWSQGDWNCDGVFDSADLVAAFQRGDYR' A
#
# COMPACT_ATOMS: atom_id res chain seq x y z
N GLY A 1 3.57 -14.71 4.15
CA GLY A 1 2.57 -14.14 3.23
C GLY A 1 2.73 -12.65 3.32
N THR A 2 2.77 -11.99 2.18
CA THR A 2 2.80 -10.53 2.08
C THR A 2 1.40 -10.02 2.44
N GLY A 3 1.32 -9.00 3.28
CA GLY A 3 0.06 -8.44 3.79
C GLY A 3 -0.25 -7.09 3.13
N PRO A 4 -1.52 -6.65 3.11
CA PRO A 4 -1.86 -5.24 2.86
C PRO A 4 -0.95 -4.33 3.70
N GLY A 5 -0.27 -3.38 3.06
CA GLY A 5 0.73 -2.55 3.71
C GLY A 5 2.19 -2.96 3.48
N ASP A 6 2.48 -4.17 2.99
CA ASP A 6 3.85 -4.69 2.78
C ASP A 6 4.28 -4.41 1.32
N ALA A 7 4.77 -3.19 1.07
CA ALA A 7 5.18 -2.71 -0.26
C ALA A 7 6.59 -3.14 -0.63
N ASP A 8 7.49 -3.30 0.35
CA ASP A 8 8.88 -3.73 0.13
C ASP A 8 9.09 -5.26 0.30
N PHE A 9 8.01 -5.99 0.62
CA PHE A 9 7.98 -7.44 0.83
C PHE A 9 8.80 -7.93 2.03
N ASN A 10 9.06 -7.06 3.01
CA ASN A 10 9.76 -7.38 4.25
C ASN A 10 8.87 -8.08 5.30
N ARG A 11 7.57 -8.25 5.01
CA ARG A 11 6.52 -8.87 5.88
C ARG A 11 6.16 -8.02 7.11
N ARG A 12 6.48 -6.74 7.08
CA ARG A 12 6.06 -5.74 8.05
C ARG A 12 5.27 -4.69 7.28
N PHE A 13 4.40 -4.01 7.99
CA PHE A 13 3.78 -2.79 7.49
C PHE A 13 4.29 -1.68 8.39
N ASP A 14 5.22 -0.88 7.88
CA ASP A 14 5.77 0.25 8.60
C ASP A 14 5.83 1.52 7.73
N SER A 15 6.36 2.60 8.29
CA SER A 15 6.50 3.86 7.57
C SER A 15 7.39 3.77 6.32
N GLY A 16 8.29 2.78 6.25
CA GLY A 16 9.12 2.49 5.09
C GLY A 16 8.30 2.00 3.89
N ASP A 17 7.31 1.15 4.12
CA ASP A 17 6.38 0.70 3.07
C ASP A 17 5.58 1.86 2.48
N LEU A 18 5.10 2.74 3.36
CA LEU A 18 4.39 3.95 2.93
C LEU A 18 5.29 4.82 2.06
N VAL A 19 6.52 5.08 2.50
CA VAL A 19 7.49 5.86 1.71
C VAL A 19 7.76 5.20 0.36
N ALA A 20 7.93 3.88 0.31
CA ALA A 20 8.14 3.13 -0.94
C ALA A 20 6.93 3.25 -1.89
N ALA A 21 5.70 3.09 -1.38
CA ALA A 21 4.48 3.26 -2.17
C ALA A 21 4.33 4.70 -2.70
N PHE A 22 4.51 5.71 -1.85
CA PHE A 22 4.41 7.12 -2.24
C PHE A 22 5.51 7.57 -3.21
N GLN A 23 6.70 6.95 -3.18
CA GLN A 23 7.78 7.23 -4.14
C GLN A 23 7.38 6.96 -5.59
N HIS A 24 6.39 6.09 -5.83
CA HIS A 24 5.85 5.84 -7.17
C HIS A 24 4.92 6.94 -7.67
N GLY A 25 4.47 7.86 -6.81
CA GLY A 25 3.68 9.03 -7.21
C GLY A 25 2.27 8.70 -7.72
N LYS A 26 1.73 7.53 -7.38
CA LYS A 26 0.41 7.04 -7.83
C LYS A 26 -0.75 7.34 -6.89
N TYR A 27 -0.47 7.95 -5.75
CA TYR A 27 -1.48 8.26 -4.76
C TYR A 27 -2.49 9.27 -5.30
N GLU A 28 -3.78 8.89 -5.31
CA GLU A 28 -4.92 9.75 -5.69
C GLU A 28 -4.79 10.35 -7.11
N ASN A 29 -4.00 9.71 -7.99
CA ASN A 29 -3.79 10.21 -9.35
C ASN A 29 -4.64 9.46 -10.40
N GLY A 30 -5.26 8.33 -10.03
CA GLY A 30 -6.11 7.50 -10.89
C GLY A 30 -5.35 6.61 -11.88
N ASP A 31 -4.02 6.59 -11.83
CA ASP A 31 -3.20 5.67 -12.61
C ASP A 31 -3.26 4.26 -12.03
N ALA A 32 -3.13 3.27 -12.89
CA ALA A 32 -3.10 1.87 -12.47
C ALA A 32 -1.93 1.63 -11.50
N ALA A 33 -2.20 1.14 -10.30
CA ALA A 33 -1.20 0.78 -9.31
C ALA A 33 -1.03 -0.75 -9.20
N LEU A 34 0.11 -1.16 -8.65
CA LEU A 34 0.39 -2.54 -8.26
C LEU A 34 0.49 -2.61 -6.75
N TRP A 35 0.50 -3.82 -6.20
CA TRP A 35 0.67 -4.06 -4.77
C TRP A 35 1.85 -3.32 -4.14
N SER A 36 3.02 -3.34 -4.78
CA SER A 36 4.23 -2.64 -4.32
C SER A 36 4.16 -1.12 -4.49
N GLN A 37 3.13 -0.62 -5.16
CA GLN A 37 2.89 0.79 -5.44
C GLN A 37 1.72 1.35 -4.61
N GLY A 38 1.11 0.52 -3.76
CA GLY A 38 0.07 0.93 -2.83
C GLY A 38 -1.32 0.32 -3.06
N ASP A 39 -1.55 -0.46 -4.13
CA ASP A 39 -2.83 -1.15 -4.40
C ASP A 39 -2.96 -2.39 -3.48
N TRP A 40 -3.43 -2.16 -2.25
CA TRP A 40 -3.54 -3.16 -1.20
C TRP A 40 -4.96 -3.72 -1.07
N ASN A 41 -5.94 -3.08 -1.68
CA ASN A 41 -7.32 -3.56 -1.79
C ASN A 41 -7.59 -4.32 -3.11
N CYS A 42 -6.63 -4.34 -4.05
CA CYS A 42 -6.69 -4.95 -5.38
C CYS A 42 -7.75 -4.34 -6.31
N ASP A 43 -8.08 -3.06 -6.16
CA ASP A 43 -8.98 -2.33 -7.06
C ASP A 43 -8.27 -1.72 -8.28
N GLY A 44 -6.93 -1.80 -8.29
CA GLY A 44 -6.09 -1.37 -9.39
C GLY A 44 -5.68 0.11 -9.33
N VAL A 45 -6.02 0.85 -8.29
CA VAL A 45 -5.52 2.22 -8.05
C VAL A 45 -4.82 2.29 -6.70
N PHE A 46 -4.11 3.39 -6.43
CA PHE A 46 -3.59 3.67 -5.10
C PHE A 46 -4.29 4.90 -4.53
N ASP A 47 -5.17 4.69 -3.57
CA ASP A 47 -5.95 5.75 -2.96
C ASP A 47 -6.13 5.58 -1.44
N SER A 48 -6.93 6.46 -0.85
CA SER A 48 -7.22 6.42 0.58
C SER A 48 -7.89 5.10 1.03
N ALA A 49 -8.60 4.39 0.16
CA ALA A 49 -9.23 3.10 0.47
C ALA A 49 -8.19 1.99 0.69
N ASP A 50 -7.06 2.00 -0.03
CA ASP A 50 -5.94 1.09 0.21
C ASP A 50 -5.34 1.27 1.60
N LEU A 51 -5.11 2.54 1.98
CA LEU A 51 -4.60 2.88 3.30
C LEU A 51 -5.55 2.36 4.37
N VAL A 52 -6.85 2.61 4.21
CA VAL A 52 -7.87 2.09 5.14
C VAL A 52 -7.85 0.57 5.19
N ALA A 53 -7.75 -0.13 4.06
CA ALA A 53 -7.68 -1.60 4.01
C ALA A 53 -6.43 -2.13 4.75
N ALA A 54 -5.27 -1.49 4.58
CA ALA A 54 -4.04 -1.87 5.28
C ALA A 54 -4.13 -1.60 6.79
N PHE A 55 -4.66 -0.44 7.21
CA PHE A 55 -4.82 -0.12 8.63
C PHE A 55 -5.91 -0.96 9.31
N GLN A 56 -6.99 -1.33 8.61
CA GLN A 56 -8.03 -2.22 9.13
C GLN A 56 -7.49 -3.60 9.49
N ARG A 57 -6.42 -4.05 8.83
CA ARG A 57 -5.77 -5.32 9.16
C ARG A 57 -5.01 -5.27 10.49
N GLY A 58 -4.68 -4.08 10.97
CA GLY A 58 -4.05 -3.88 12.28
C GLY A 58 -2.59 -4.34 12.35
N ASP A 59 -1.93 -4.48 11.19
CA ASP A 59 -0.55 -4.98 11.08
C ASP A 59 0.51 -3.84 11.10
N TYR A 60 0.10 -2.57 11.19
CA TYR A 60 1.01 -1.41 11.20
C TYR A 60 1.86 -1.37 12.47
N ARG A 61 3.19 -1.27 12.34
CA ARG A 61 4.16 -1.29 13.44
C ARG A 61 5.34 -0.35 13.27
#